data_AF-A0A167XI20-F1
#
_entry.id   AF-A0A167XI20-F1
#
_cell.length_a   1.000
_cell.length_b   1.000
_cell.length_c   1.000
_cell.angle_alpha   90.00
_cell.angle_beta   90.00
_cell.angle_gamma   90.00
#
_symmetry.space_group_name_H-M   'P 1'
#
loop_
_entity.id
_entity.type
_entity.pdbx_description
1 polymer ?
#
loop_
_entity_poly.entity_id
_entity_poly.type
_entity_poly.pdbx_seq_one_letter_code
_entity_poly.pdbx_strand_id
1 'polypeptide(L)'
;MCDKFSKLFDDAPQIPYSTVLSVFKSEFGRPPTGPDGVFEIFEEEAAASASIAQVHTAKLKGGGWVAVKVQKPDVGKQVEWDLGAYRICMWMFERRVFDLPVYFVVDFVSDHPRAELDFVQEASNAAKMTELVAAEPRPAGRVRIPLAYPELSTKKVMTAEWIEGVSLSDRPAIRRLMGEATKEGKIQASIDQGRKVEGVKLKGDVKAVMQTMVELFSAQMFSFGCVHCDPHPGNIIIRPNPAHPTQPQLVLLDHGLYVYLTPTFKRQYAELWKGLISTNFGTVECVAREWGIGTPDLFAMTDTDEMPKEFIFLGRIM
;
A
#
# COMPACT_ATOMS: atom_id res chain seq x y z
N MET A 1 -13.63 -18.39 -4.88
CA MET A 1 -12.21 -18.31 -4.48
C MET A 1 -11.83 -16.86 -4.11
N CYS A 2 -12.32 -15.84 -4.84
CA CYS A 2 -12.18 -14.43 -4.48
C CYS A 2 -12.83 -14.01 -3.13
N ASP A 3 -13.94 -14.64 -2.73
CA ASP A 3 -14.59 -14.34 -1.43
C ASP A 3 -13.77 -14.75 -0.20
N LYS A 4 -12.77 -15.63 -0.37
CA LYS A 4 -11.87 -16.04 0.72
C LYS A 4 -10.68 -15.11 0.90
N PHE A 5 -10.31 -14.33 -0.12
CA PHE A 5 -9.20 -13.37 -0.03
C PHE A 5 -9.63 -12.01 0.52
N SER A 6 -10.85 -11.54 0.22
CA SER A 6 -11.42 -10.33 0.84
C SER A 6 -11.51 -10.47 2.37
N LYS A 7 -11.86 -11.67 2.86
CA LYS A 7 -11.91 -11.98 4.29
C LYS A 7 -10.55 -12.12 4.97
N LEU A 8 -9.46 -12.22 4.22
CA LEU A 8 -8.13 -12.38 4.82
C LEU A 8 -7.58 -11.05 5.38
N PHE A 9 -8.07 -9.92 4.86
CA PHE A 9 -7.66 -8.57 5.28
C PHE A 9 -8.69 -7.90 6.19
N ASP A 10 -9.98 -8.23 6.09
CA ASP A 10 -11.04 -7.57 6.87
C ASP A 10 -11.36 -8.26 8.22
N ASP A 11 -10.81 -9.45 8.50
CA ASP A 11 -11.18 -10.28 9.67
C ASP A 11 -9.96 -10.75 10.49
N ALA A 12 -8.85 -10.00 10.49
CA ALA A 12 -7.73 -10.31 11.36
C ALA A 12 -8.16 -10.15 12.83
N PRO A 13 -7.89 -11.12 13.72
CA PRO A 13 -8.36 -11.07 15.10
C PRO A 13 -7.85 -9.80 15.79
N GLN A 14 -8.77 -9.09 16.43
CA GLN A 14 -8.47 -7.90 17.22
C GLN A 14 -7.80 -8.31 18.52
N ILE A 15 -6.79 -7.55 18.95
CA ILE A 15 -6.22 -7.73 20.28
C ILE A 15 -7.15 -7.05 21.30
N PRO A 16 -7.28 -7.60 22.53
CA PRO A 16 -8.09 -6.98 23.57
C PRO A 16 -7.61 -5.56 23.89
N TYR A 17 -8.54 -4.67 24.24
CA TYR A 17 -8.21 -3.28 24.59
C TYR A 17 -7.20 -3.17 25.75
N SER A 18 -7.18 -4.13 26.68
CA SER A 18 -6.15 -4.22 27.73
C SER A 18 -4.71 -4.30 27.17
N THR A 19 -4.55 -4.93 26.02
CA THR A 19 -3.26 -5.03 25.30
C THR A 19 -2.90 -3.68 24.68
N VAL A 20 -3.89 -2.99 24.08
CA VAL A 20 -3.72 -1.62 23.56
C VAL A 20 -3.26 -0.69 24.68
N LEU A 21 -3.91 -0.74 25.85
CA LEU A 21 -3.50 0.03 27.02
C LEU A 21 -2.04 -0.25 27.43
N SER A 22 -1.62 -1.51 27.35
CA SER A 22 -0.24 -1.90 27.66
C SER A 22 0.76 -1.30 26.67
N VAL A 23 0.44 -1.31 25.37
CA VAL A 23 1.29 -0.70 24.32
C VAL A 23 1.40 0.80 24.54
N PHE A 24 0.29 1.49 24.82
CA PHE A 24 0.32 2.92 25.11
C PHE A 24 1.13 3.27 26.35
N LYS A 25 1.01 2.49 27.41
CA LYS A 25 1.84 2.66 28.62
C LYS A 25 3.32 2.45 28.33
N SER A 26 3.69 1.48 27.48
CA SER A 26 5.10 1.24 27.14
C SER A 26 5.68 2.31 26.23
N GLU A 27 4.91 2.82 25.25
CA GLU A 27 5.41 3.77 24.25
C GLU A 27 5.31 5.22 24.71
N PHE A 28 4.22 5.61 25.37
CA PHE A 28 3.95 7.01 25.76
C PHE A 28 4.01 7.26 27.27
N GLY A 29 4.14 6.21 28.10
CA GLY A 29 4.01 6.33 29.56
C GLY A 29 2.62 6.76 30.05
N ARG A 30 1.65 6.86 29.14
CA ARG A 30 0.31 7.45 29.35
C ARG A 30 -0.76 6.55 28.74
N PRO A 31 -2.00 6.55 29.26
CA PRO A 31 -3.10 5.84 28.63
C PRO A 31 -3.54 6.52 27.32
N PRO A 32 -4.30 5.83 26.44
CA PRO A 32 -4.84 6.43 25.22
C PRO A 32 -5.78 7.61 25.51
N THR A 33 -6.63 7.51 26.54
CA THR A 33 -7.59 8.56 26.96
C THR A 33 -7.63 8.69 28.49
N GLY A 34 -8.35 9.68 29.00
CA GLY A 34 -8.45 10.05 30.43
C GLY A 34 -7.76 11.39 30.75
N PRO A 35 -7.69 11.78 32.04
CA PRO A 35 -7.10 13.07 32.45
C PRO A 35 -5.67 13.27 31.92
N ASP A 36 -4.84 12.22 32.03
CA ASP A 36 -3.46 12.18 31.54
C ASP A 36 -3.33 11.46 30.19
N GLY A 37 -4.44 11.25 29.48
CA GLY A 37 -4.49 10.52 28.23
C GLY A 37 -3.73 11.21 27.09
N VAL A 38 -3.30 10.45 26.09
CA VAL A 38 -2.71 10.99 24.85
C VAL A 38 -3.77 11.75 24.04
N PHE A 39 -4.97 11.17 23.94
CA PHE A 39 -6.12 11.68 23.18
C PHE A 39 -7.24 12.17 24.11
N GLU A 40 -8.15 12.99 23.58
CA GLU A 40 -9.38 13.41 24.26
C GLU A 40 -10.38 12.24 24.31
N ILE A 41 -10.58 11.59 23.16
CA ILE A 41 -11.45 10.42 23.00
C ILE A 41 -10.62 9.35 22.30
N PHE A 42 -10.78 8.10 22.71
CA PHE A 42 -10.19 6.94 22.05
C PHE A 42 -11.22 5.82 22.05
N GLU A 43 -11.62 5.34 20.88
CA GLU A 43 -12.59 4.25 20.75
C GLU A 43 -11.91 2.92 21.08
N GLU A 44 -12.48 2.18 22.04
CA GLU A 44 -11.91 0.90 22.48
C GLU A 44 -12.04 -0.17 21.41
N GLU A 45 -13.12 -0.13 20.62
CA GLU A 45 -13.33 -1.00 19.47
C GLU A 45 -12.45 -0.52 18.30
N ALA A 46 -11.72 -1.46 17.69
CA ALA A 46 -10.91 -1.14 16.53
C ALA A 46 -11.81 -0.93 15.30
N ALA A 47 -11.57 0.14 14.56
CA ALA A 47 -12.24 0.43 13.30
C ALA A 47 -11.79 -0.52 12.17
N ALA A 48 -10.54 -1.00 12.24
CA ALA A 48 -10.00 -1.99 11.32
C ALA A 48 -8.89 -2.80 12.01
N SER A 49 -8.64 -4.02 11.54
CA SER A 49 -7.57 -4.89 12.06
C SER A 49 -6.86 -5.55 10.89
N ALA A 50 -5.54 -5.40 10.84
CA ALA A 50 -4.66 -5.98 9.83
C ALA A 50 -3.74 -7.04 10.47
N SER A 51 -2.82 -7.61 9.69
CA SER A 51 -1.86 -8.62 10.14
C SER A 51 -0.97 -8.13 11.28
N ILE A 52 -0.36 -6.94 11.13
CA ILE A 52 0.67 -6.42 12.05
C ILE A 52 0.08 -5.48 13.10
N ALA A 53 -1.05 -4.83 12.81
CA ALA A 53 -1.60 -3.76 13.64
C ALA A 53 -3.12 -3.69 13.57
N GLN A 54 -3.71 -2.94 14.50
CA GLN A 54 -5.11 -2.56 14.46
C GLN A 54 -5.26 -1.04 14.53
N VAL A 55 -6.31 -0.53 13.91
CA VAL A 55 -6.57 0.90 13.78
C VAL A 55 -7.75 1.28 14.65
N HIS A 56 -7.54 2.24 15.54
CA HIS A 56 -8.59 2.83 16.36
C HIS A 56 -8.90 4.24 15.88
N THR A 57 -10.16 4.65 16.03
CA THR A 57 -10.56 6.04 15.90
C THR A 57 -10.30 6.77 17.22
N ALA A 58 -9.72 7.95 17.15
CA ALA A 58 -9.49 8.79 18.31
C ALA A 58 -9.70 10.27 17.97
N LYS A 59 -9.82 11.11 18.99
CA LYS A 59 -9.96 12.56 18.85
C LYS A 59 -8.82 13.26 19.58
N LEU A 60 -8.13 14.17 18.88
CA LEU A 60 -7.08 14.98 19.46
C LEU A 60 -7.65 15.97 20.49
N LYS A 61 -6.84 16.33 21.50
CA LYS A 61 -7.21 17.35 22.50
C LYS A 61 -7.38 18.71 21.81
N GLY A 62 -8.63 19.17 21.71
CA GLY A 62 -8.97 20.42 20.99
C GLY A 62 -8.83 20.33 19.46
N GLY A 63 -8.74 19.13 18.91
CA GLY A 63 -8.53 18.90 17.48
C GLY A 63 -9.57 17.98 16.84
N GLY A 64 -9.23 17.50 15.63
CA GLY A 64 -10.08 16.63 14.83
C GLY A 64 -9.95 15.14 15.18
N TRP A 65 -10.66 14.33 14.38
CA TRP A 65 -10.57 12.87 14.42
C TRP A 65 -9.29 12.38 13.75
N VAL A 66 -8.70 11.33 14.31
CA VAL A 66 -7.47 10.69 13.86
C VAL A 66 -7.63 9.17 13.83
N ALA A 67 -6.93 8.54 12.90
CA ALA A 67 -6.67 7.12 12.87
C ALA A 67 -5.42 6.82 13.70
N VAL A 68 -5.50 5.86 14.62
CA VAL A 68 -4.40 5.46 15.47
C VAL A 68 -4.08 3.98 15.22
N LYS A 69 -3.00 3.72 14.49
CA LYS A 69 -2.51 2.36 14.24
C LYS A 69 -1.71 1.91 15.46
N VAL A 70 -2.06 0.76 16.03
CA VAL A 70 -1.41 0.15 17.20
C VAL A 70 -0.88 -1.22 16.79
N GLN A 71 0.43 -1.41 16.91
CA GLN A 71 1.10 -2.67 16.57
C GLN A 71 0.72 -3.79 17.54
N LYS A 72 0.47 -5.00 17.01
CA LYS A 72 0.20 -6.20 17.80
C LYS A 72 1.52 -6.68 18.46
N PRO A 73 1.62 -6.78 19.80
CA PRO A 73 2.89 -7.00 20.50
C PRO A 73 3.63 -8.28 20.11
N ASP A 74 2.90 -9.33 19.75
CA ASP A 74 3.48 -10.64 19.47
C ASP A 74 4.16 -10.71 18.09
N VAL A 75 3.78 -9.82 17.17
CA VAL A 75 4.24 -9.85 15.78
C VAL A 75 5.74 -9.57 15.68
N GLY A 76 6.24 -8.58 16.41
CA GLY A 76 7.67 -8.26 16.36
C GLY A 76 8.58 -9.41 16.78
N LYS A 77 8.16 -10.22 17.76
CA LYS A 77 8.92 -11.41 18.18
C LYS A 77 8.80 -12.54 17.17
N GLN A 78 7.60 -12.78 16.65
CA GLN A 78 7.34 -13.81 15.64
C GLN A 78 8.16 -13.56 14.37
N VAL A 79 8.17 -12.32 13.88
CA VAL A 79 8.96 -11.92 12.71
C VAL A 79 10.45 -12.20 12.90
N GLU A 80 11.04 -11.88 14.05
CA GLU A 80 12.47 -12.16 14.27
C GLU A 80 12.78 -13.68 14.34
N TRP A 81 11.90 -14.49 14.92
CA TRP A 81 12.05 -15.96 14.89
C TRP A 81 11.93 -16.53 13.48
N ASP A 82 10.94 -16.06 12.71
CA ASP A 82 10.69 -16.49 11.35
C ASP A 82 11.86 -16.11 10.43
N LEU A 83 12.39 -14.88 10.56
CA LEU A 83 13.56 -14.42 9.83
C LEU A 83 14.83 -15.21 10.21
N GLY A 84 14.98 -15.57 11.50
CA GLY A 84 16.08 -16.42 11.96
C GLY A 84 16.03 -17.82 11.35
N ALA A 85 14.85 -18.45 11.34
CA ALA A 85 14.64 -19.75 10.71
C ALA A 85 14.86 -19.68 9.19
N TYR A 86 14.34 -18.65 8.54
CA TYR A 86 14.53 -18.41 7.11
C TYR A 86 16.02 -18.27 6.73
N ARG A 87 16.79 -17.49 7.51
CA ARG A 87 18.25 -17.35 7.36
C ARG A 87 18.96 -18.70 7.43
N ILE A 88 18.61 -19.55 8.39
CA ILE A 88 19.20 -20.89 8.55
C ILE A 88 18.86 -21.78 7.35
N CYS A 89 17.60 -21.76 6.89
CA CYS A 89 17.17 -22.52 5.73
C CYS A 89 17.92 -22.12 4.45
N MET A 90 18.02 -20.81 4.17
CA MET A 90 18.75 -20.32 2.99
C MET A 90 20.25 -20.64 3.08
N TRP A 91 20.85 -20.55 4.27
CA TRP A 91 22.23 -20.97 4.49
C TRP A 91 22.44 -22.47 4.22
N MET A 92 21.48 -23.33 4.62
CA MET A 92 21.55 -24.76 4.30
C MET A 92 21.39 -25.03 2.81
N PHE A 93 20.52 -24.31 2.10
CA PHE A 93 20.37 -24.48 0.66
C PHE A 93 21.65 -24.11 -0.09
N GLU A 94 22.29 -23.00 0.29
CA GLU A 94 23.56 -22.59 -0.31
C GLU A 94 24.71 -23.53 0.04
N ARG A 95 24.85 -23.98 1.30
CA ARG A 95 26.07 -24.68 1.74
C ARG A 95 25.98 -26.19 1.86
N ARG A 96 24.78 -26.77 1.86
CA ARG A 96 24.57 -28.18 2.24
C ARG A 96 23.76 -28.97 1.23
N VAL A 97 22.72 -28.38 0.64
CA VAL A 97 21.71 -29.15 -0.11
C VAL A 97 21.79 -28.93 -1.61
N PHE A 98 21.90 -27.68 -2.06
CA PHE A 98 21.74 -27.36 -3.49
C PHE A 98 22.93 -26.64 -4.11
N ASP A 99 23.89 -26.14 -3.31
CA ASP A 99 25.06 -25.37 -3.80
C ASP A 99 24.65 -24.17 -4.67
N LEU A 100 23.48 -23.59 -4.37
CA LEU A 100 22.92 -22.44 -5.08
C LEU A 100 23.22 -21.16 -4.30
N PRO A 101 23.76 -20.10 -4.94
CA PRO A 101 24.06 -18.83 -4.28
C PRO A 101 22.78 -18.01 -4.07
N VAL A 102 21.88 -18.47 -3.19
CA VAL A 102 20.58 -17.84 -2.91
C VAL A 102 20.63 -16.93 -1.68
N TYR A 103 21.69 -16.96 -0.89
CA TYR A 103 21.76 -16.24 0.38
C TYR A 103 21.76 -14.71 0.20
N PHE A 104 22.14 -14.19 -0.97
CA PHE A 104 22.07 -12.74 -1.23
C PHE A 104 20.64 -12.17 -1.17
N VAL A 105 19.61 -13.00 -1.40
CA VAL A 105 18.19 -12.59 -1.35
C VAL A 105 17.72 -12.42 0.09
N VAL A 106 18.42 -13.02 1.06
CA VAL A 106 18.01 -13.08 2.46
C VAL A 106 17.90 -11.70 3.08
N ASP A 107 18.87 -10.82 2.84
CA ASP A 107 18.87 -9.49 3.43
C ASP A 107 17.71 -8.66 2.85
N PHE A 108 17.50 -8.73 1.53
CA PHE A 108 16.36 -8.10 0.87
C PHE A 108 15.02 -8.55 1.47
N VAL A 109 14.80 -9.86 1.61
CA VAL A 109 13.55 -10.41 2.19
C VAL A 109 13.42 -10.09 3.67
N SER A 110 14.52 -10.04 4.42
CA SER A 110 14.51 -9.78 5.86
C SER A 110 14.19 -8.32 6.22
N ASP A 111 14.60 -7.38 5.36
CA ASP A 111 14.45 -5.95 5.65
C ASP A 111 12.99 -5.49 5.51
N HIS A 112 12.19 -6.16 4.68
CA HIS A 112 10.80 -5.79 4.43
C HIS A 112 9.90 -5.94 5.67
N PRO A 113 9.82 -7.12 6.33
CA PRO A 113 9.03 -7.26 7.56
C PRO A 113 9.50 -6.34 8.69
N ARG A 114 10.79 -5.99 8.74
CA ARG A 114 11.33 -5.09 9.75
C ARG A 114 10.92 -3.64 9.51
N ALA A 115 10.89 -3.20 8.26
CA ALA A 115 10.41 -1.87 7.88
C ALA A 115 8.93 -1.69 8.25
N GLU A 116 8.10 -2.72 8.03
CA GLU A 116 6.67 -2.70 8.42
C GLU A 116 6.43 -2.63 9.94
N LEU A 117 7.45 -2.93 10.76
CA LEU A 117 7.37 -2.85 12.22
C LEU A 117 7.80 -1.50 12.80
N ASP A 118 8.31 -0.57 11.99
CA ASP A 118 8.73 0.76 12.44
C ASP A 118 7.79 1.86 11.93
N PHE A 119 6.79 2.20 12.73
CA PHE A 119 5.81 3.23 12.38
C PHE A 119 6.36 4.67 12.34
N VAL A 120 7.55 4.93 12.88
CA VAL A 120 8.22 6.22 12.68
C VAL A 120 8.68 6.32 11.23
N GLN A 121 9.18 5.23 10.66
CA GLN A 121 9.56 5.17 9.26
C GLN A 121 8.34 5.32 8.35
N GLU A 122 7.22 4.64 8.66
CA GLU A 122 5.96 4.78 7.92
C GLU A 122 5.48 6.25 7.91
N ALA A 123 5.45 6.92 9.07
CA ALA A 123 5.06 8.33 9.17
C ALA A 123 5.99 9.25 8.37
N SER A 124 7.30 9.01 8.41
CA SER A 124 8.28 9.77 7.61
C SER A 124 8.09 9.56 6.11
N ASN A 125 7.79 8.34 5.68
CA ASN A 125 7.52 8.02 4.28
C ASN A 125 6.24 8.72 3.78
N ALA A 126 5.19 8.75 4.61
CA ALA A 126 3.95 9.46 4.31
C ALA A 126 4.18 10.97 4.10
N ALA A 127 4.96 11.60 5.00
CA ALA A 127 5.32 13.02 4.88
C ALA A 127 6.10 13.30 3.58
N LYS A 128 7.12 12.49 3.28
CA LYS A 128 7.90 12.61 2.05
C LYS A 128 7.06 12.41 0.78
N MET A 129 6.16 11.42 0.78
CA MET A 129 5.27 11.19 -0.35
C MET A 129 4.29 12.35 -0.56
N THR A 130 3.86 13.01 0.51
CA THR A 130 3.04 14.22 0.43
C THR A 130 3.77 15.33 -0.33
N GLU A 131 5.04 15.58 -0.01
CA GLU A 131 5.87 16.58 -0.71
C GLU A 131 6.07 16.23 -2.19
N LEU A 132 6.38 14.96 -2.49
CA LEU A 132 6.60 14.49 -3.86
C LEU A 132 5.33 14.63 -4.73
N VAL A 133 4.17 14.25 -4.19
CA VAL A 133 2.89 14.38 -4.90
C VAL A 133 2.52 15.84 -5.11
N ALA A 134 2.78 16.71 -4.14
CA ALA A 134 2.51 18.14 -4.27
C ALA A 134 3.41 18.81 -5.34
N ALA A 135 4.64 18.31 -5.51
CA ALA A 135 5.59 18.84 -6.49
C ALA A 135 5.30 18.41 -7.95
N GLU A 136 4.52 17.36 -8.18
CA GLU A 136 4.22 16.84 -9.52
C GLU A 136 2.86 17.37 -10.03
N PRO A 137 2.82 18.12 -11.15
CA PRO A 137 1.58 18.73 -11.64
C PRO A 137 0.46 17.75 -11.96
N ARG A 138 0.80 16.51 -12.34
CA ARG A 138 -0.19 15.49 -12.74
C ARG A 138 -1.03 15.02 -11.54
N PRO A 139 -0.48 14.34 -10.51
CA PRO A 139 -1.25 13.89 -9.36
C PRO A 139 -1.60 15.01 -8.38
N ALA A 140 -0.98 16.19 -8.46
CA ALA A 140 -1.26 17.31 -7.56
C ALA A 140 -2.77 17.63 -7.50
N GLY A 141 -3.29 17.70 -6.28
CA GLY A 141 -4.70 17.94 -6.00
C GLY A 141 -5.64 16.74 -6.20
N ARG A 142 -5.21 15.67 -6.89
CA ARG A 142 -6.00 14.45 -7.12
C ARG A 142 -5.59 13.29 -6.22
N VAL A 143 -4.38 13.33 -5.68
CA VAL A 143 -3.87 12.34 -4.72
C VAL A 143 -3.67 13.01 -3.36
N ARG A 144 -4.06 12.31 -2.29
CA ARG A 144 -3.89 12.74 -0.90
C ARG A 144 -3.24 11.62 -0.09
N ILE A 145 -2.32 11.99 0.78
CA ILE A 145 -1.72 11.12 1.79
C ILE A 145 -2.16 11.69 3.14
N PRO A 146 -2.76 10.92 4.06
CA PRO A 146 -3.17 11.43 5.37
C PRO A 146 -2.04 12.15 6.12
N LEU A 147 -2.37 13.24 6.82
CA LEU A 147 -1.37 13.92 7.64
C LEU A 147 -0.98 13.04 8.83
N ALA A 148 0.28 12.61 8.90
CA ALA A 148 0.83 11.96 10.08
C ALA A 148 1.14 12.99 11.18
N TYR A 149 1.01 12.59 12.44
CA TYR A 149 1.34 13.40 13.62
C TYR A 149 2.58 12.81 14.30
N PRO A 150 3.80 13.27 13.95
CA PRO A 150 5.05 12.68 14.46
C PRO A 150 5.18 12.74 15.98
N GLU A 151 4.68 13.81 16.61
CA GLU A 151 4.69 14.00 18.06
C GLU A 151 3.75 13.05 18.81
N LEU A 152 2.81 12.44 18.10
CA LEU A 152 1.90 11.39 18.60
C LEU A 152 2.19 10.04 17.94
N SER A 153 3.39 9.85 17.39
CA SER A 153 3.82 8.61 16.75
C SER A 153 5.11 8.09 17.38
N THR A 154 5.21 6.78 17.47
CA THR A 154 6.32 6.00 18.06
C THR A 154 6.58 4.80 17.16
N LYS A 155 7.46 3.88 17.56
CA LYS A 155 7.74 2.69 16.75
C LYS A 155 6.54 1.75 16.66
N LYS A 156 5.69 1.72 17.69
CA LYS A 156 4.55 0.79 17.77
C LYS A 156 3.17 1.44 17.71
N VAL A 157 3.11 2.77 17.74
CA VAL A 157 1.85 3.52 17.58
C VAL A 157 2.03 4.62 16.56
N MET A 158 1.20 4.65 15.52
CA MET A 158 1.17 5.71 14.51
C MET A 158 -0.13 6.48 14.61
N THR A 159 -0.06 7.81 14.62
CA THR A 159 -1.24 8.68 14.57
C THR A 159 -1.29 9.41 13.24
N ALA A 160 -2.41 9.31 12.53
CA ALA A 160 -2.65 9.98 11.25
C ALA A 160 -4.05 10.56 11.17
N GLU A 161 -4.26 11.51 10.28
CA GLU A 161 -5.57 12.10 9.99
C GLU A 161 -6.60 11.03 9.64
N TRP A 162 -7.78 11.12 10.24
CA TRP A 162 -8.90 10.27 9.85
C TRP A 162 -9.48 10.75 8.52
N ILE A 163 -9.53 9.87 7.53
CA ILE A 163 -10.10 10.17 6.21
C ILE A 163 -11.30 9.27 5.94
N GLU A 164 -12.45 9.90 5.67
CA GLU A 164 -13.66 9.23 5.23
C GLU A 164 -13.65 9.03 3.70
N GLY A 165 -14.09 7.85 3.26
CA GLY A 165 -14.30 7.53 1.86
C GLY A 165 -14.62 6.05 1.64
N VAL A 166 -14.54 5.62 0.38
CA VAL A 166 -14.84 4.25 -0.03
C VAL A 166 -13.54 3.51 -0.33
N SER A 167 -13.33 2.34 0.26
CA SER A 167 -12.18 1.47 -0.05
C SER A 167 -12.18 1.07 -1.53
N LEU A 168 -11.00 1.04 -2.17
CA LEU A 168 -10.84 0.58 -3.55
C LEU A 168 -11.27 -0.90 -3.72
N SER A 169 -11.29 -1.66 -2.63
CA SER A 169 -11.76 -3.05 -2.61
C SER A 169 -13.28 -3.17 -2.77
N ASP A 170 -14.05 -2.17 -2.33
CA ASP A 170 -15.51 -2.17 -2.42
C ASP A 170 -15.98 -1.67 -3.80
N ARG A 171 -15.89 -2.56 -4.80
CA ARG A 171 -16.31 -2.27 -6.18
C ARG A 171 -17.76 -1.75 -6.27
N PRO A 172 -18.76 -2.35 -5.58
CA PRO A 172 -20.13 -1.82 -5.58
C PRO A 172 -20.22 -0.37 -5.08
N ALA A 173 -19.55 -0.04 -3.97
CA ALA A 173 -19.58 1.31 -3.42
C ALA A 173 -18.87 2.32 -4.32
N ILE A 174 -17.75 1.95 -4.97
CA ILE A 174 -17.07 2.82 -5.94
C ILE A 174 -17.99 3.12 -7.12
N ARG A 175 -18.63 2.11 -7.71
CA ARG A 175 -19.57 2.31 -8.83
C ARG A 175 -20.72 3.25 -8.45
N ARG A 176 -21.25 3.11 -7.23
CA ARG A 176 -22.29 4.02 -6.69
C ARG A 176 -21.75 5.45 -6.54
N LEU A 177 -20.55 5.61 -5.99
CA LEU A 177 -19.90 6.91 -5.82
C LEU A 177 -19.61 7.61 -7.17
N MET A 178 -19.25 6.82 -8.19
CA MET A 178 -19.06 7.30 -9.57
C MET A 178 -20.38 7.48 -10.35
N GLY A 179 -21.52 7.09 -9.77
CA GLY A 179 -22.84 7.28 -10.37
C GLY A 179 -23.12 6.37 -11.57
N GLU A 180 -22.44 5.22 -11.67
CA GLU A 180 -22.80 4.13 -12.57
C GLU A 180 -24.10 3.48 -12.06
N ALA A 181 -25.13 3.42 -12.91
CA ALA A 181 -26.36 2.70 -12.57
C ALA A 181 -26.08 1.20 -12.57
N THR A 182 -25.96 0.60 -11.38
CA THR A 182 -25.93 -0.86 -11.25
C THR A 182 -27.27 -1.43 -11.72
N LYS A 183 -27.25 -2.27 -12.76
CA LYS A 183 -28.43 -3.00 -13.29
C LYS A 183 -28.96 -4.09 -12.37
N GLU A 184 -28.37 -4.29 -11.19
CA GLU A 184 -28.80 -5.31 -10.24
C GLU A 184 -29.42 -4.64 -9.01
N GLY A 185 -30.62 -5.13 -8.68
CA GLY A 185 -31.55 -4.53 -7.73
C GLY A 185 -30.98 -4.33 -6.33
N LYS A 186 -31.69 -3.51 -5.56
CA LYS A 186 -31.53 -3.23 -4.12
C LYS A 186 -30.73 -4.31 -3.36
N ILE A 187 -29.40 -4.17 -3.32
CA ILE A 187 -28.56 -4.88 -2.35
C ILE A 187 -28.42 -3.92 -1.17
N GLN A 188 -29.14 -4.28 -0.11
CA GLN A 188 -29.03 -3.70 1.23
C GLN A 188 -27.54 -3.78 1.64
N ALA A 189 -26.84 -2.65 1.62
CA ALA A 189 -25.53 -2.59 2.23
C ALA A 189 -25.76 -2.50 3.75
N SER A 190 -25.47 -3.57 4.47
CA SER A 190 -25.04 -3.47 5.86
C SER A 190 -23.71 -2.72 5.85
N ILE A 191 -23.78 -1.42 6.17
CA ILE A 191 -22.66 -0.53 6.37
C ILE A 191 -22.53 -0.40 7.89
N ASP A 192 -21.43 -0.87 8.44
CA ASP A 192 -21.05 -0.54 9.80
C ASP A 192 -20.84 0.98 9.92
N GLN A 193 -21.47 1.54 10.96
CA GLN A 193 -21.29 2.88 11.51
C GLN A 193 -21.61 4.09 10.60
N GLY A 194 -22.87 4.16 10.16
CA GLY A 194 -23.72 5.29 10.59
C GLY A 194 -23.48 6.72 10.06
N ARG A 195 -22.61 6.99 9.08
CA ARG A 195 -22.62 8.27 8.35
C ARG A 195 -22.55 8.09 6.84
N LYS A 196 -23.66 8.47 6.20
CA LYS A 196 -23.92 8.39 4.77
C LYS A 196 -23.09 9.44 4.02
N VAL A 197 -22.18 9.00 3.14
CA VAL A 197 -21.74 9.82 1.99
C VAL A 197 -22.89 9.80 0.96
N GLU A 198 -24.01 10.44 1.30
CA GLU A 198 -25.20 10.49 0.43
C GLU A 198 -25.20 11.77 -0.42
N GLY A 199 -25.32 11.59 -1.75
CA GLY A 199 -25.77 12.66 -2.66
C GLY A 199 -24.72 13.28 -3.58
N VAL A 200 -23.43 12.92 -3.46
CA VAL A 200 -22.39 13.46 -4.35
C VAL A 200 -22.14 12.49 -5.50
N LYS A 201 -22.57 12.87 -6.71
CA LYS A 201 -22.21 12.16 -7.94
C LYS A 201 -20.90 12.73 -8.47
N LEU A 202 -19.86 11.90 -8.48
CA LEU A 202 -18.57 12.30 -9.06
C LEU A 202 -18.66 12.36 -10.59
N LYS A 203 -17.94 13.30 -11.18
CA LYS A 203 -17.79 13.50 -12.61
C LYS A 203 -16.70 12.57 -13.11
N GLY A 204 -17.07 11.72 -14.06
CA GLY A 204 -16.18 10.72 -14.64
C GLY A 204 -16.74 9.31 -14.46
N ASP A 205 -15.91 8.34 -14.79
CA ASP A 205 -16.16 6.90 -14.64
C ASP A 205 -15.00 6.29 -13.84
N VAL A 206 -15.03 5.01 -13.49
CA VAL A 206 -13.93 4.31 -12.82
C VAL A 206 -12.57 4.52 -13.53
N LYS A 207 -12.60 4.79 -14.83
CA LYS A 207 -11.44 5.21 -15.64
C LYS A 207 -10.69 6.42 -15.08
N ALA A 208 -11.38 7.41 -14.50
CA ALA A 208 -10.75 8.59 -13.92
C ALA A 208 -9.91 8.28 -12.68
N VAL A 209 -10.40 7.34 -11.85
CA VAL A 209 -9.66 6.80 -10.70
C VAL A 209 -8.42 6.04 -11.18
N MET A 210 -8.60 5.13 -12.15
CA MET A 210 -7.50 4.37 -12.73
C MET A 210 -6.44 5.26 -13.39
N GLN A 211 -6.86 6.31 -14.09
CA GLN A 211 -5.92 7.27 -14.69
C GLN A 211 -5.09 7.98 -13.62
N THR A 212 -5.71 8.41 -12.52
CA THR A 212 -5.00 9.01 -11.38
C THR A 212 -4.02 8.03 -10.74
N MET A 213 -4.39 6.76 -10.60
CA MET A 213 -3.49 5.70 -10.11
C MET A 213 -2.30 5.51 -11.05
N VAL A 214 -2.53 5.33 -12.35
CA VAL A 214 -1.47 5.14 -13.34
C VAL A 214 -0.51 6.33 -13.35
N GLU A 215 -1.03 7.56 -13.29
CA GLU A 215 -0.20 8.76 -13.24
C GLU A 215 0.62 8.86 -11.95
N LEU A 216 0.04 8.48 -10.79
CA LEU A 216 0.75 8.43 -9.51
C LEU A 216 1.91 7.43 -9.55
N PHE A 217 1.66 6.16 -9.94
CA PHE A 217 2.71 5.14 -9.99
C PHE A 217 3.73 5.43 -11.09
N SER A 218 3.31 6.02 -12.21
CA SER A 218 4.23 6.50 -13.25
C SER A 218 5.15 7.59 -12.71
N ALA A 219 4.62 8.54 -11.94
CA ALA A 219 5.43 9.58 -11.30
C ALA A 219 6.41 8.96 -10.27
N GLN A 220 5.96 8.00 -9.46
CA GLN A 220 6.82 7.27 -8.53
C GLN A 220 8.01 6.58 -9.23
N MET A 221 7.74 5.86 -10.32
CA MET A 221 8.76 5.13 -11.08
C MET A 221 9.71 6.08 -11.83
N PHE A 222 9.17 7.01 -12.63
CA PHE A 222 9.95 7.76 -13.62
C PHE A 222 10.33 9.18 -13.19
N SER A 223 9.60 9.78 -12.25
CA SER A 223 9.88 11.12 -11.71
C SER A 223 10.61 11.01 -10.37
N PHE A 224 9.92 10.50 -9.34
CA PHE A 224 10.38 10.51 -7.96
C PHE A 224 11.58 9.58 -7.75
N GLY A 225 11.55 8.39 -8.36
CA GLY A 225 12.47 7.31 -7.98
C GLY A 225 12.22 6.79 -6.57
N CYS A 226 10.98 6.89 -6.10
CA CYS A 226 10.50 6.41 -4.81
C CYS A 226 9.19 5.67 -5.07
N VAL A 227 9.21 4.35 -5.01
CA VAL A 227 8.12 3.47 -5.45
C VAL A 227 7.49 2.80 -4.24
N HIS A 228 6.19 2.95 -4.10
CA HIS A 228 5.37 2.26 -3.10
C HIS A 228 5.27 0.78 -3.48
N CYS A 229 5.63 -0.11 -2.55
CA CYS A 229 5.76 -1.53 -2.85
C CYS A 229 4.58 -2.41 -2.39
N ASP A 230 3.65 -1.88 -1.58
CA ASP A 230 2.41 -2.59 -1.20
C ASP A 230 1.10 -1.81 -1.48
N PRO A 231 0.79 -1.44 -2.74
CA PRO A 231 -0.44 -0.70 -3.04
C PRO A 231 -1.68 -1.61 -3.05
N HIS A 232 -1.90 -2.37 -1.97
CA HIS A 232 -3.07 -3.23 -1.82
C HIS A 232 -4.37 -2.39 -1.91
N PRO A 233 -5.44 -2.87 -2.57
CA PRO A 233 -6.69 -2.11 -2.69
C PRO A 233 -7.33 -1.70 -1.35
N GLY A 234 -7.02 -2.41 -0.25
CA GLY A 234 -7.45 -2.02 1.10
C GLY A 234 -6.77 -0.75 1.63
N ASN A 235 -5.58 -0.42 1.14
CA ASN A 235 -4.79 0.75 1.54
C ASN A 235 -5.11 2.00 0.69
N ILE A 236 -6.13 1.92 -0.17
CA ILE A 236 -6.53 2.99 -1.08
C ILE A 236 -8.00 3.34 -0.83
N ILE A 237 -8.27 4.62 -0.57
CA ILE A 237 -9.61 5.16 -0.41
C ILE A 237 -9.91 6.13 -1.56
N ILE A 238 -11.14 6.09 -2.07
CA ILE A 238 -11.69 7.05 -3.00
C ILE A 238 -12.73 7.91 -2.29
N ARG A 239 -12.59 9.24 -2.42
CA ARG A 239 -13.53 10.22 -1.84
C ARG A 239 -13.79 11.38 -2.81
N PRO A 240 -14.87 12.16 -2.61
CA PRO A 240 -14.99 13.47 -3.22
C PRO A 240 -13.84 14.40 -2.81
N ASN A 241 -13.26 15.10 -3.78
CA ASN A 241 -12.20 16.07 -3.53
C ASN A 241 -12.76 17.26 -2.73
N PRO A 242 -12.18 17.61 -1.56
CA PRO A 242 -12.65 18.73 -0.75
C PRO A 242 -12.68 20.08 -1.48
N ALA A 243 -11.71 20.35 -2.36
CA ALA A 243 -11.64 21.60 -3.14
C ALA A 243 -12.56 21.57 -4.37
N HIS A 244 -12.77 20.39 -4.94
CA HIS A 244 -13.61 20.19 -6.12
C HIS A 244 -14.54 18.98 -5.91
N PRO A 245 -15.68 19.13 -5.18
CA PRO A 245 -16.50 17.99 -4.73
C PRO A 245 -17.04 17.07 -5.82
N THR A 246 -17.02 17.52 -7.08
CA THR A 246 -17.41 16.69 -8.23
C THR A 246 -16.27 15.84 -8.78
N GLN A 247 -15.03 15.99 -8.32
CA GLN A 247 -13.88 15.22 -8.78
C GLN A 247 -13.50 14.13 -7.76
N PRO A 248 -13.14 12.92 -8.21
CA PRO A 248 -12.57 11.91 -7.32
C PRO A 248 -11.19 12.37 -6.83
N GLN A 249 -10.93 12.11 -5.54
CA GLN A 249 -9.60 12.18 -4.95
C GLN A 249 -9.22 10.78 -4.46
N LEU A 250 -8.03 10.34 -4.86
CA LEU A 250 -7.42 9.10 -4.38
C LEU A 250 -6.66 9.40 -3.09
N VAL A 251 -6.85 8.55 -2.09
CA VAL A 251 -6.18 8.63 -0.80
C VAL A 251 -5.34 7.38 -0.61
N LEU A 252 -4.04 7.53 -0.37
CA LEU A 252 -3.12 6.44 -0.09
C LEU A 252 -2.83 6.40 1.41
N LEU A 253 -3.13 5.28 2.07
CA LEU A 253 -3.10 5.18 3.54
C LEU A 253 -1.79 4.59 4.08
N ASP A 254 -1.30 3.53 3.43
CA ASP A 254 -0.12 2.79 3.86
C ASP A 254 1.13 3.41 3.25
N HIS A 255 2.18 3.50 4.06
CA HIS A 255 3.48 4.02 3.65
C HIS A 255 4.64 3.21 4.27
N GLY A 256 4.38 1.98 4.73
CA GLY A 256 5.35 1.14 5.42
C GLY A 256 6.49 0.68 4.52
N LEU A 257 6.21 0.47 3.22
CA LEU A 257 7.17 -0.14 2.31
C LEU A 257 7.41 0.68 1.03
N TYR A 258 8.66 1.13 0.89
CA TYR A 258 9.15 1.88 -0.26
C TYR A 258 10.49 1.38 -0.76
N VAL A 259 10.67 1.38 -2.08
CA VAL A 259 11.96 1.16 -2.74
C VAL A 259 12.42 2.44 -3.42
N TYR A 260 13.71 2.74 -3.28
CA TYR A 260 14.35 3.90 -3.90
C TYR A 260 15.16 3.48 -5.12
N LEU A 261 14.88 4.09 -6.26
CA LEU A 261 15.53 3.80 -7.53
C LEU A 261 16.71 4.75 -7.75
N THR A 262 17.87 4.20 -8.12
CA THR A 262 19.02 5.02 -8.51
C THR A 262 18.71 5.79 -9.80
N PRO A 263 19.32 6.98 -10.03
CA PRO A 263 19.12 7.72 -11.28
C PRO A 263 19.47 6.89 -12.52
N THR A 264 20.52 6.06 -12.43
CA THR A 264 20.94 5.13 -13.48
C THR A 264 19.86 4.11 -13.78
N PHE A 265 19.36 3.41 -12.74
CA PHE A 265 18.31 2.41 -12.90
C PHE A 265 17.03 3.00 -13.48
N LYS A 266 16.63 4.18 -12.99
CA LYS A 266 15.45 4.92 -13.50
C LYS A 266 15.55 5.19 -15.01
N ARG A 267 16.73 5.64 -15.46
CA ARG A 267 17.00 5.90 -16.88
C ARG A 267 17.00 4.62 -17.70
N GLN A 268 17.68 3.58 -17.22
CA GLN A 268 17.70 2.26 -17.88
C GLN A 268 16.28 1.68 -18.02
N TYR A 269 15.46 1.76 -16.96
CA TYR A 269 14.08 1.31 -16.98
C TYR A 269 13.23 2.08 -17.99
N ALA A 270 13.41 3.41 -18.10
CA ALA A 270 12.75 4.22 -19.12
C ALA A 270 13.19 3.85 -20.55
N GLU A 271 14.49 3.65 -20.78
CA GLU A 271 15.02 3.23 -22.08
C GLU A 271 14.57 1.81 -22.45
N LEU A 272 14.44 0.90 -21.49
CA LEU A 272 13.87 -0.43 -21.70
C LEU A 272 12.44 -0.33 -22.23
N TRP A 273 11.55 0.39 -21.54
CA TRP A 273 10.16 0.56 -21.98
C TRP A 273 10.05 1.27 -23.33
N LYS A 274 10.87 2.30 -23.55
CA LYS A 274 10.93 3.00 -24.84
C LYS A 274 11.40 2.07 -25.96
N GLY A 275 12.38 1.22 -25.68
CA GLY A 275 12.89 0.19 -26.59
C GLY A 275 11.81 -0.83 -26.93
N LEU A 276 11.12 -1.37 -25.94
CA LEU A 276 10.01 -2.32 -26.14
C LEU A 276 8.88 -1.73 -26.99
N ILE A 277 8.43 -0.51 -26.67
CA ILE A 277 7.34 0.16 -27.41
C ILE A 277 7.76 0.51 -28.84
N SER A 278 9.02 0.92 -29.04
CA SER A 278 9.54 1.30 -30.36
C SER A 278 10.13 0.11 -31.14
N THR A 279 10.00 -1.12 -30.63
CA THR A 279 10.63 -2.33 -31.19
C THR A 279 12.14 -2.18 -31.43
N ASN A 280 12.82 -1.37 -30.61
CA ASN A 280 14.27 -1.19 -30.67
C ASN A 280 14.95 -2.18 -29.71
N PHE A 281 15.12 -3.40 -30.20
CA PHE A 281 15.70 -4.50 -29.42
C PHE A 281 17.17 -4.31 -29.06
N GLY A 282 17.93 -3.49 -29.80
CA GLY A 282 19.32 -3.18 -29.45
C GLY A 282 19.45 -2.40 -28.14
N THR A 283 18.53 -1.46 -27.88
CA THR A 283 18.47 -0.75 -26.59
C THR A 283 18.05 -1.70 -25.46
N VAL A 284 17.07 -2.58 -25.72
CA VAL A 284 16.59 -3.58 -24.74
C VAL A 284 17.72 -4.53 -24.34
N GLU A 285 18.49 -5.03 -25.31
CA GLU A 285 19.63 -5.91 -25.07
C GLU A 285 20.73 -5.22 -24.25
N CYS A 286 21.05 -3.96 -24.58
CA CYS A 286 22.05 -3.18 -23.83
C CYS A 286 21.66 -3.05 -22.35
N VAL A 287 20.39 -2.67 -22.09
CA VAL A 287 19.89 -2.53 -20.71
C VAL A 287 19.84 -3.88 -19.99
N ALA A 288 19.35 -4.94 -20.64
CA ALA A 288 19.29 -6.28 -20.05
C ALA A 288 20.70 -6.78 -19.65
N ARG A 289 21.70 -6.53 -20.51
CA ARG A 289 23.09 -6.86 -20.22
C ARG A 289 23.66 -6.05 -19.07
N GLU A 290 23.36 -4.75 -18.99
CA GLU A 290 23.77 -3.90 -17.85
C GLU A 290 23.15 -4.34 -16.52
N TRP A 291 21.95 -4.95 -16.55
CA TRP A 291 21.31 -5.55 -15.39
C TRP A 291 21.80 -6.97 -15.08
N GLY A 292 22.71 -7.53 -15.90
CA GLY A 292 23.21 -8.90 -15.74
C GLY A 292 22.20 -9.98 -16.15
N ILE A 293 21.15 -9.62 -16.90
CA ILE A 293 20.18 -10.59 -17.44
C ILE A 293 20.77 -11.14 -18.74
N GLY A 294 21.30 -12.37 -18.66
CA GLY A 294 22.08 -13.01 -19.73
C GLY A 294 21.30 -13.51 -20.94
N THR A 295 19.98 -13.31 -20.99
CA THR A 295 19.11 -13.69 -22.12
C THR A 295 18.20 -12.51 -22.48
N PRO A 296 18.64 -11.61 -23.39
CA PRO A 296 17.82 -10.54 -23.96
C PRO A 296 16.51 -11.05 -24.56
N ASP A 297 16.54 -12.28 -25.09
CA ASP A 297 15.40 -13.00 -25.67
C ASP A 297 14.22 -13.12 -24.72
N LEU A 298 14.45 -13.15 -23.40
CA LEU A 298 13.39 -13.23 -22.37
C LEU A 298 12.50 -11.97 -22.37
N PHE A 299 13.03 -10.81 -22.76
CA PHE A 299 12.26 -9.58 -22.96
C PHE A 299 11.74 -9.44 -24.39
N ALA A 300 12.34 -10.13 -25.36
CA ALA A 300 11.94 -10.15 -26.76
C ALA A 300 10.83 -11.17 -27.07
N MET A 301 10.53 -12.12 -26.16
CA MET A 301 9.44 -13.13 -26.29
C MET A 301 8.02 -12.56 -26.45
N THR A 302 7.84 -11.24 -26.56
CA THR A 302 6.64 -10.63 -27.13
C THR A 302 6.53 -10.80 -28.65
N ASP A 303 7.55 -11.32 -29.32
CA ASP A 303 7.46 -11.74 -30.72
C ASP A 303 6.55 -12.96 -30.87
N THR A 304 5.39 -12.74 -31.51
CA THR A 304 4.40 -13.78 -31.79
C THR A 304 4.88 -14.87 -32.77
N ASP A 305 6.04 -14.68 -33.41
CA ASP A 305 6.55 -15.57 -34.46
C ASP A 305 7.45 -16.71 -33.95
N GLU A 306 7.89 -16.69 -32.68
CA GLU A 306 8.74 -17.75 -32.09
C GLU A 306 8.09 -18.50 -30.91
N MET A 307 6.76 -18.50 -30.79
CA MET A 307 6.08 -19.31 -29.76
C MET A 307 6.21 -20.82 -30.05
N PRO A 308 6.73 -21.65 -29.12
CA PRO A 308 6.55 -23.09 -29.18
C PRO A 308 5.05 -23.41 -29.20
N LYS A 309 4.61 -24.31 -30.09
CA LYS A 309 3.19 -24.63 -30.34
C LYS A 309 2.39 -25.06 -29.11
N GLU A 310 3.06 -25.35 -28.00
CA GLU A 310 2.50 -25.76 -26.72
C GLU A 310 1.92 -24.58 -25.90
N PHE A 311 2.34 -23.34 -26.19
CA PHE A 311 1.85 -22.13 -25.50
C PHE A 311 0.68 -21.40 -26.22
N ILE A 312 0.25 -21.89 -27.39
CA ILE A 312 -0.80 -21.28 -28.23
C ILE A 312 -2.20 -21.32 -27.56
N PHE A 313 -2.38 -22.08 -26.46
CA PHE A 313 -3.71 -22.27 -25.87
C PHE A 313 -4.21 -21.11 -24.97
N LEU A 314 -3.34 -20.19 -24.54
CA LEU A 314 -3.74 -19.06 -23.66
C LEU A 314 -4.08 -17.75 -24.40
N GLY A 315 -3.72 -17.62 -25.68
CA GLY A 315 -3.96 -16.41 -26.48
C GLY A 315 -5.36 -16.27 -27.10
N ARG A 316 -6.32 -17.14 -26.74
CA ARG A 316 -7.67 -17.18 -27.34
C ARG A 316 -8.83 -16.89 -26.38
N ILE A 317 -8.54 -16.34 -25.19
CA ILE A 317 -9.55 -15.87 -24.23
C ILE A 317 -9.27 -14.41 -23.82
N MET A 318 -9.02 -13.55 -24.80
CA MET A 318 -9.30 -12.11 -24.75
C MET A 318 -9.95 -11.68 -26.06
#